data_AF-A0A6I2MMB3-F1
#
_entry.id   AF-A0A6I2MMB3-F1
#
_cell.length_a   1.000
_cell.length_b   1.000
_cell.length_c   1.000
_cell.angle_alpha   90.00
_cell.angle_beta   90.00
_cell.angle_gamma   90.00
#
_symmetry.space_group_name_H-M   'P 1'
#
loop_
_entity.id
_entity.type
_entity.pdbx_description
1 polymer ?
#
loop_
_entity_poly.entity_id
_entity_poly.type
_entity_poly.pdbx_seq_one_letter_code
_entity_poly.pdbx_strand_id
1 'polypeptide(L)'
;MKEKRANKLSCERARAFPIEKALAKLGYFPTNENEKEAWYLSPFRSETHASFKVSKTLNRWYDHGEGTGGNVIDLVCKISQCTVKEALEFLEQDSNSFFFQQQLSFNAPMEDKILINEIKELSHYALRGYLTSRYLLIITAKKFISEVHYSFKNKNYFSIGFENDSGGWELRNKYYKNCSSPKDITHIKNGNGKLIVTEGVFDLLSLLSYNEILEAEYDFLVLNSTAFVSKAIEIMKDYLQIDLYLDNDPNGRRTTQKLMGHSINCLDRSMLYEGFKDVNEWLIFNARKGLGQEARDVSLLPQRQTLFTPVGPLD
;
A
#
# COMPACT_ATOMS: atom_id res chain seq x y z
N MET A 1 16.28 -48.79 27.87
CA MET A 1 16.72 -47.68 26.98
C MET A 1 15.54 -46.73 26.81
N LYS A 2 15.61 -45.53 27.36
CA LYS A 2 14.61 -44.48 27.12
C LYS A 2 15.08 -43.68 25.91
N GLU A 3 14.35 -43.74 24.81
CA GLU A 3 14.56 -42.88 23.65
C GLU A 3 14.52 -41.40 24.11
N LYS A 4 15.60 -40.67 23.84
CA LYS A 4 15.60 -39.21 23.93
C LYS A 4 14.64 -38.70 22.86
N ARG A 5 13.43 -38.28 23.24
CA ARG A 5 12.60 -37.43 22.37
C ARG A 5 13.39 -36.16 22.07
N ALA A 6 13.88 -36.02 20.84
CA ALA A 6 14.36 -34.75 20.33
C ALA A 6 13.21 -33.74 20.44
N ASN A 7 13.45 -32.62 21.13
CA ASN A 7 12.48 -31.53 21.26
C ASN A 7 12.34 -30.84 19.90
N LYS A 8 11.47 -31.38 19.04
CA LYS A 8 11.19 -30.86 17.70
C LYS A 8 10.87 -29.36 17.75
N LEU A 9 11.58 -28.56 16.97
CA LEU A 9 11.38 -27.11 16.89
C LEU A 9 9.95 -26.75 16.44
N SER A 10 9.23 -25.93 17.22
CA SER A 10 7.92 -25.41 16.84
C SER A 10 8.03 -24.22 15.88
N CYS A 11 7.01 -24.00 15.04
CA CYS A 11 6.97 -22.84 14.12
C CYS A 11 7.10 -21.49 14.85
N GLU A 12 6.49 -21.35 16.03
CA GLU A 12 6.59 -20.14 16.84
C GLU A 12 8.02 -19.87 17.27
N ARG A 13 8.74 -20.90 17.71
CA ARG A 13 10.13 -20.77 18.12
C ARG A 13 11.05 -20.55 16.93
N ALA A 14 10.81 -21.24 15.81
CA ALA A 14 11.57 -21.06 14.57
C ALA A 14 11.49 -19.64 14.02
N ARG A 15 10.34 -18.96 14.15
CA ARG A 15 10.17 -17.54 13.73
C ARG A 15 11.10 -16.56 14.44
N ALA A 16 11.66 -16.93 15.60
CA ALA A 16 12.65 -16.11 16.29
C ALA A 16 14.05 -16.26 15.69
N PHE A 17 14.33 -17.28 14.87
CA PHE A 17 15.65 -17.47 14.28
C PHE A 17 16.02 -16.27 13.40
N PRO A 18 17.20 -15.64 13.61
CA PRO A 18 17.61 -14.48 12.84
C PRO A 18 17.69 -14.78 11.34
N ILE A 19 16.94 -14.02 10.55
CA ILE A 19 16.91 -14.19 9.08
C ILE A 19 18.30 -14.08 8.47
N GLU A 20 19.15 -13.19 9.00
CA GLU A 20 20.51 -12.98 8.51
C GLU A 20 21.37 -14.24 8.65
N LYS A 21 21.20 -15.00 9.74
CA LYS A 21 21.88 -16.28 9.93
C LYS A 21 21.36 -17.34 8.97
N ALA A 22 20.06 -17.33 8.68
CA ALA A 22 19.47 -18.26 7.72
C ALA A 22 19.96 -17.98 6.31
N LEU A 23 20.04 -16.70 5.92
CA LEU A 23 20.60 -16.25 4.65
C LEU A 23 22.08 -16.62 4.53
N ALA A 24 22.88 -16.36 5.56
CA ALA A 24 24.29 -16.73 5.56
C ALA A 24 24.50 -18.25 5.40
N LYS A 25 23.67 -19.07 6.05
CA LYS A 25 23.67 -20.53 5.86
C LYS A 25 23.31 -20.95 4.44
N LEU A 26 22.42 -20.20 3.80
CA LEU A 26 22.02 -20.41 2.41
C LEU A 26 23.01 -19.78 1.40
N GLY A 27 24.11 -19.18 1.88
CA GLY A 27 25.16 -18.59 1.04
C GLY A 27 24.90 -17.15 0.60
N TYR A 28 23.91 -16.47 1.18
CA TYR A 28 23.57 -15.08 0.88
C TYR A 28 24.15 -14.14 1.92
N PHE A 29 24.88 -13.13 1.44
CA PHE A 29 25.54 -12.12 2.27
C PHE A 29 25.03 -10.72 1.92
N PRO A 30 24.93 -9.81 2.91
CA PRO A 30 24.43 -8.47 2.67
C PRO A 30 25.39 -7.68 1.78
N THR A 31 24.82 -6.91 0.87
CA THR A 31 25.53 -5.90 0.07
C THR A 31 25.76 -4.64 0.89
N ASN A 32 24.86 -4.33 1.83
CA ASN A 32 25.00 -3.25 2.80
C ASN A 32 24.21 -3.58 4.07
N GLU A 33 24.70 -3.19 5.24
CA GLU A 33 23.99 -3.37 6.50
C GLU A 33 24.28 -2.28 7.52
N ASN A 34 23.33 -2.07 8.43
CA ASN A 34 23.49 -1.26 9.64
C ASN A 34 22.83 -1.98 10.83
N GLU A 35 22.75 -1.34 11.99
CA GLU A 35 22.17 -1.98 13.19
C GLU A 35 20.69 -2.39 13.05
N LYS A 36 19.92 -1.76 12.15
CA LYS A 36 18.46 -1.94 12.02
C LYS A 36 18.07 -2.80 10.83
N GLU A 37 18.83 -2.73 9.75
CA GLU A 37 18.48 -3.37 8.48
C GLU A 37 19.71 -3.84 7.70
N ALA A 38 19.49 -4.86 6.86
CA ALA A 38 20.47 -5.38 5.92
C ALA A 38 19.83 -5.53 4.54
N TRP A 39 20.58 -5.18 3.51
CA TRP A 39 20.18 -5.22 2.10
C TRP A 39 20.99 -6.25 1.34
N TYR A 40 20.30 -7.04 0.52
CA TYR A 40 20.84 -8.16 -0.25
C TYR A 40 20.41 -8.03 -1.71
N LEU A 41 21.19 -8.60 -2.61
CA LEU A 41 20.65 -9.01 -3.92
C LEU A 41 19.57 -10.07 -3.68
N SER A 42 18.47 -10.00 -4.43
CA SER A 42 17.36 -10.92 -4.28
C SER A 42 17.83 -12.38 -4.43
N PRO A 43 17.49 -13.26 -3.48
CA PRO A 43 17.78 -14.69 -3.60
C PRO A 43 16.84 -15.39 -4.60
N PHE A 44 15.86 -14.68 -5.17
CA PHE A 44 14.83 -15.25 -6.04
C PHE A 44 15.04 -14.93 -7.52
N ARG A 45 15.98 -14.02 -7.85
CA ARG A 45 16.29 -13.62 -9.22
C ARG A 45 17.70 -13.04 -9.32
N SER A 46 18.24 -13.01 -10.54
CA SER A 46 19.48 -12.29 -10.80
C SER A 46 19.21 -10.79 -10.90
N GLU A 47 19.94 -9.99 -10.11
CA GLU A 47 19.89 -8.53 -10.16
C GLU A 47 21.26 -7.92 -9.85
N THR A 48 21.45 -6.65 -10.22
CA THR A 48 22.69 -5.90 -10.00
C THR A 48 22.61 -4.90 -8.85
N HIS A 49 21.40 -4.57 -8.40
CA HIS A 49 21.15 -3.62 -7.31
C HIS A 49 20.33 -4.31 -6.23
N ALA A 50 20.75 -4.18 -4.97
CA ALA A 50 20.09 -4.82 -3.84
C ALA A 50 18.66 -4.28 -3.65
N SER A 51 17.69 -5.18 -3.70
CA SER A 51 16.27 -4.87 -3.50
C SER A 51 15.60 -5.74 -2.44
N PHE A 52 16.34 -6.70 -1.89
CA PHE A 52 15.89 -7.55 -0.81
C PHE A 52 16.33 -6.97 0.53
N LYS A 53 15.36 -6.63 1.37
CA LYS A 53 15.57 -5.97 2.66
C LYS A 53 15.24 -6.92 3.81
N VAL A 54 16.13 -7.00 4.79
CA VAL A 54 15.91 -7.66 6.08
C VAL A 54 15.85 -6.59 7.16
N SER A 55 14.76 -6.56 7.93
CA SER A 55 14.69 -5.80 9.17
C SER A 55 15.18 -6.67 10.33
N LYS A 56 16.32 -6.28 10.91
CA LYS A 56 16.92 -6.97 12.06
C LYS A 56 16.04 -6.84 13.30
N THR A 57 15.43 -5.67 13.47
CA THR A 57 14.52 -5.37 14.60
C THR A 57 13.22 -6.19 14.54
N LEU A 58 12.60 -6.31 13.35
CA LEU A 58 11.33 -7.04 13.20
C LEU A 58 11.53 -8.54 12.95
N ASN A 59 12.76 -8.97 12.65
CA ASN A 59 13.07 -10.28 12.11
C ASN A 59 12.12 -10.67 10.96
N ARG A 60 12.04 -9.78 9.96
CA ARG A 60 11.22 -9.94 8.74
C ARG A 60 12.04 -9.56 7.51
N TRP A 61 11.70 -10.17 6.38
CA TRP A 61 12.28 -9.84 5.08
C TRP A 61 11.21 -9.33 4.12
N TYR A 62 11.62 -8.51 3.17
CA TYR A 62 10.79 -8.03 2.07
C TYR A 62 11.64 -7.85 0.81
N ASP A 63 11.21 -8.45 -0.30
CA ASP A 63 11.78 -8.26 -1.63
C ASP A 63 10.97 -7.20 -2.38
N HIS A 64 11.58 -6.04 -2.59
CA HIS A 64 10.96 -4.92 -3.30
C HIS A 64 10.72 -5.18 -4.79
N GLY A 65 11.50 -6.07 -5.41
CA GLY A 65 11.30 -6.41 -6.82
C GLY A 65 10.22 -7.47 -7.04
N GLU A 66 9.99 -8.40 -6.09
CA GLU A 66 8.84 -9.34 -6.16
C GLU A 66 7.58 -8.82 -5.47
N GLY A 67 7.68 -7.78 -4.62
CA GLY A 67 6.56 -7.33 -3.80
C GLY A 67 6.13 -8.35 -2.74
N THR A 68 7.06 -9.21 -2.29
CA THR A 68 6.77 -10.29 -1.34
C THR A 68 7.65 -10.21 -0.11
N GLY A 69 7.14 -10.63 1.04
CA GLY A 69 7.88 -10.66 2.30
C GLY A 69 7.37 -11.73 3.23
N GLY A 70 8.05 -11.91 4.36
CA GLY A 70 7.68 -12.94 5.31
C GLY A 70 8.59 -13.04 6.53
N ASN A 71 8.38 -14.11 7.29
CA ASN A 71 9.25 -14.54 8.36
C ASN A 71 10.33 -15.51 7.84
N VAL A 72 11.24 -15.95 8.72
CA VAL A 72 12.36 -16.83 8.35
C VAL A 72 11.93 -18.19 7.78
N ILE A 73 10.78 -18.74 8.20
CA ILE A 73 10.27 -19.99 7.64
C ILE A 73 9.84 -19.76 6.19
N ASP A 74 9.08 -18.68 5.94
CA ASP A 74 8.63 -18.31 4.59
C ASP A 74 9.83 -18.11 3.66
N LEU A 75 10.92 -17.55 4.19
CA LEU A 75 12.18 -17.36 3.46
C LEU A 75 12.81 -18.70 3.07
N VAL A 76 13.04 -19.58 4.04
CA VAL A 76 13.72 -20.87 3.82
C VAL A 76 12.92 -21.74 2.87
N CYS A 77 11.60 -21.81 3.07
CA CYS A 77 10.69 -22.51 2.17
C CYS A 77 10.79 -21.97 0.74
N LYS A 78 10.85 -20.64 0.57
CA LYS A 78 10.89 -20.03 -0.76
C LYS A 78 12.25 -20.22 -1.46
N ILE A 79 13.36 -20.04 -0.75
CA ILE A 79 14.71 -20.21 -1.32
C ILE A 79 14.99 -21.68 -1.64
N SER A 80 14.65 -22.59 -0.72
CA SER A 80 15.01 -24.01 -0.82
C SER A 80 13.92 -24.86 -1.46
N GLN A 81 12.79 -24.25 -1.84
CA GLN A 81 11.60 -24.92 -2.39
C GLN A 81 11.15 -26.12 -1.54
N CYS A 82 11.15 -25.96 -0.21
CA CYS A 82 10.87 -27.02 0.73
C CYS A 82 9.58 -26.77 1.53
N THR A 83 9.11 -27.81 2.20
CA THR A 83 7.97 -27.75 3.11
C THR A 83 8.35 -27.05 4.42
N VAL A 84 7.35 -26.56 5.15
CA VAL A 84 7.56 -25.98 6.49
C VAL A 84 8.29 -26.96 7.42
N LYS A 85 8.00 -28.27 7.33
CA LYS A 85 8.67 -29.28 8.15
C LYS A 85 10.17 -29.34 7.88
N GLU A 86 10.56 -29.36 6.61
CA GLU A 86 11.98 -29.38 6.20
C GLU A 86 12.69 -28.07 6.55
N ALA A 87 11.99 -26.93 6.42
CA ALA A 87 12.52 -25.64 6.85
C ALA A 87 12.80 -25.62 8.37
N LEU A 88 11.94 -26.23 9.19
CA LEU A 88 12.19 -26.34 10.64
C LEU A 88 13.41 -27.21 10.93
N GLU A 89 13.56 -28.33 10.24
CA GLU A 89 14.72 -29.23 10.37
C GLU A 89 16.03 -28.50 10.00
N PHE A 90 16.01 -27.68 8.95
CA PHE A 90 17.14 -26.82 8.55
C PHE A 90 17.53 -25.81 9.63
N LEU A 91 16.53 -25.18 10.28
CA LEU A 91 16.75 -24.19 11.34
C LEU A 91 17.19 -24.82 12.66
N GLU A 92 16.76 -26.07 12.94
CA GLU A 92 17.05 -26.80 14.18
C GLU A 92 18.53 -27.22 14.31
N GLN A 93 19.22 -27.42 13.19
CA GLN A 93 20.65 -27.79 13.13
C GLN A 93 21.58 -26.74 13.78
N ASP A 94 21.09 -25.53 14.11
CA ASP A 94 21.83 -24.49 14.82
C ASP A 94 21.27 -24.20 16.22
N SER A 95 21.19 -25.25 17.04
CA SER A 95 20.57 -25.19 18.37
C SER A 95 21.18 -24.10 19.28
N ASN A 96 22.44 -23.71 19.05
CA ASN A 96 23.13 -22.63 19.77
C ASN A 96 22.62 -21.22 19.44
N SER A 97 21.99 -21.01 18.28
CA SER A 97 21.44 -19.69 17.90
C SER A 97 20.13 -19.37 18.61
N PHE A 98 19.43 -20.37 19.18
CA PHE A 98 18.24 -20.16 20.00
C PHE A 98 18.56 -19.72 21.44
N PHE A 99 19.80 -19.89 21.91
CA PHE A 99 20.21 -19.51 23.27
C PHE A 99 20.58 -18.01 23.38
N PHE A 100 20.85 -17.34 22.26
CA PHE A 100 21.21 -15.91 22.25
C PHE A 100 20.02 -14.94 22.38
N GLN A 101 18.78 -15.43 22.55
CA GLN A 101 17.60 -14.59 22.76
C GLN A 101 16.90 -14.78 24.11
N GLN A 102 17.36 -15.67 24.99
CA GLN A 102 16.83 -15.72 26.37
C GLN A 102 17.35 -14.58 27.26
N GLN A 103 18.29 -13.77 26.77
CA GLN A 103 18.90 -12.71 27.55
C GLN A 103 19.00 -11.40 26.77
N LEU A 104 17.92 -11.01 26.12
CA LEU A 104 17.69 -9.61 25.74
C LEU A 104 16.23 -9.27 26.04
N SER A 105 15.88 -9.27 27.33
CA SER A 105 14.86 -8.38 27.85
C SER A 105 15.41 -6.94 27.79
N PHE A 106 15.75 -6.47 26.59
CA PHE A 106 15.70 -5.03 26.38
C PHE A 106 14.24 -4.68 26.54
N ASN A 107 13.96 -3.78 27.48
CA ASN A 107 12.69 -3.06 27.59
C ASN A 107 12.02 -3.06 26.23
N ALA A 108 10.88 -3.74 26.09
CA ALA A 108 10.16 -3.78 24.83
C ALA A 108 10.13 -2.33 24.34
N PRO A 109 10.83 -1.98 23.23
CA PRO A 109 10.70 -0.65 22.69
C PRO A 109 9.21 -0.55 22.44
N MET A 110 8.54 0.36 23.16
CA MET A 110 7.14 0.70 23.00
C MET A 110 6.87 0.62 21.51
N GLU A 111 6.11 -0.40 21.07
CA GLU A 111 6.04 -0.76 19.66
C GLU A 111 5.85 0.54 18.88
N ASP A 112 6.61 0.74 17.80
CA ASP A 112 6.47 1.84 16.85
C ASP A 112 5.09 1.70 16.15
N LYS A 113 4.03 1.79 16.93
CA LYS A 113 2.65 1.51 16.59
C LYS A 113 1.92 2.82 16.57
N ILE A 114 1.13 2.98 15.52
CA ILE A 114 0.25 4.11 15.37
C ILE A 114 -0.98 3.87 16.23
N LEU A 115 -1.27 4.81 17.11
CA LEU A 115 -2.46 4.80 17.94
C LEU A 115 -3.44 5.84 17.41
N ILE A 116 -4.65 5.39 17.06
CA ILE A 116 -5.72 6.28 16.61
C ILE A 116 -6.30 6.97 17.84
N ASN A 117 -6.23 8.30 17.87
CA ASN A 117 -6.67 9.10 19.02
C ASN A 117 -8.08 9.66 18.79
N GLU A 118 -8.37 10.12 17.57
CA GLU A 118 -9.65 10.75 17.21
C GLU A 118 -9.94 10.51 15.73
N ILE A 119 -11.20 10.24 15.42
CA ILE A 119 -11.74 10.15 14.05
C ILE A 119 -12.86 11.17 13.94
N LYS A 120 -12.82 12.02 12.92
CA LYS A 120 -13.86 13.03 12.68
C LYS A 120 -14.08 13.29 11.21
N GLU A 121 -15.16 13.99 10.91
CA GLU A 121 -15.43 14.45 9.55
C GLU A 121 -14.30 15.38 9.06
N LEU A 122 -13.93 15.23 7.78
CA LEU A 122 -12.91 16.03 7.16
C LEU A 122 -13.23 17.53 7.23
N SER A 123 -12.49 18.25 8.06
CA SER A 123 -12.64 19.69 8.27
C SER A 123 -11.32 20.44 8.18
N HIS A 124 -10.20 19.79 8.48
CA HIS A 124 -8.88 20.42 8.54
C HIS A 124 -8.45 21.00 7.19
N TYR A 125 -8.15 22.30 7.19
CA TYR A 125 -7.83 23.06 5.99
C TYR A 125 -6.66 22.45 5.19
N ALA A 126 -5.58 22.03 5.86
CA ALA A 126 -4.43 21.42 5.19
C ALA A 126 -4.76 20.07 4.50
N LEU A 127 -5.66 19.26 5.05
CA LEU A 127 -6.07 17.99 4.44
C LEU A 127 -6.97 18.24 3.23
N ARG A 128 -7.89 19.19 3.34
CA ARG A 128 -8.71 19.66 2.21
C ARG A 128 -7.85 20.22 1.09
N GLY A 129 -6.89 21.09 1.40
CA GLY A 129 -5.93 21.63 0.45
C GLY A 129 -5.09 20.54 -0.22
N TYR A 130 -4.74 19.47 0.52
CA TYR A 130 -4.07 18.31 -0.06
C TYR A 130 -4.96 17.55 -1.04
N LEU A 131 -6.22 17.26 -0.72
CA LEU A 131 -7.18 16.66 -1.68
C LEU A 131 -7.35 17.52 -2.94
N THR A 132 -7.52 18.83 -2.78
CA THR A 132 -7.63 19.77 -3.91
C THR A 132 -6.37 19.75 -4.78
N SER A 133 -5.17 19.70 -4.18
CA SER A 133 -3.92 19.59 -4.95
C SER A 133 -3.78 18.29 -5.75
N ARG A 134 -4.57 17.27 -5.37
CA ARG A 134 -4.65 15.95 -6.02
C ARG A 134 -5.88 15.85 -6.94
N TYR A 135 -6.56 16.98 -7.17
CA TYR A 135 -7.76 17.13 -8.00
C TYR A 135 -8.92 16.21 -7.61
N LEU A 136 -9.04 15.91 -6.32
CA LEU A 136 -10.12 15.10 -5.78
C LEU A 136 -11.32 15.96 -5.38
N LEU A 137 -12.52 15.55 -5.77
CA LEU A 137 -13.77 16.19 -5.35
C LEU A 137 -14.00 15.91 -3.87
N ILE A 138 -13.94 16.97 -3.04
CA ILE A 138 -14.07 16.85 -1.58
C ILE A 138 -15.43 16.24 -1.19
N ILE A 139 -16.50 16.60 -1.89
CA ILE A 139 -17.86 16.11 -1.62
C ILE A 139 -17.91 14.58 -1.77
N THR A 140 -17.35 14.06 -2.86
CA THR A 140 -17.25 12.62 -3.12
C THR A 140 -16.34 11.94 -2.10
N ALA A 141 -15.15 12.50 -1.86
CA ALA A 141 -14.17 11.91 -0.96
C ALA A 141 -14.70 11.75 0.48
N LYS A 142 -15.44 12.73 1.00
CA LYS A 142 -16.01 12.70 2.36
C LYS A 142 -16.89 11.50 2.67
N LYS A 143 -17.44 10.82 1.66
CA LYS A 143 -18.23 9.60 1.85
C LYS A 143 -17.37 8.39 2.24
N PHE A 144 -16.08 8.42 1.90
CA PHE A 144 -15.17 7.28 2.01
C PHE A 144 -14.06 7.51 3.03
N ILE A 145 -13.64 8.76 3.24
CA ILE A 145 -12.51 9.10 4.10
C ILE A 145 -12.91 9.89 5.35
N SER A 146 -12.10 9.73 6.39
CA SER A 146 -12.19 10.51 7.62
C SER A 146 -10.94 11.35 7.84
N GLU A 147 -11.04 12.39 8.65
CA GLU A 147 -9.88 13.01 9.26
C GLU A 147 -9.50 12.24 10.52
N VAL A 148 -8.27 11.72 10.53
CA VAL A 148 -7.77 10.85 11.59
C VAL A 148 -6.60 11.52 12.29
N HIS A 149 -6.74 11.71 13.60
CA HIS A 149 -5.66 12.17 14.48
C HIS A 149 -5.05 10.96 15.18
N TYR A 150 -3.74 10.84 15.13
CA TYR A 150 -3.04 9.68 15.64
C TYR A 150 -1.71 10.07 16.29
N SER A 151 -1.23 9.19 17.16
CA SER A 151 0.06 9.32 17.81
C SER A 151 1.05 8.27 17.30
N PHE A 152 2.30 8.68 17.08
CA PHE A 152 3.40 7.82 16.68
C PHE A 152 4.70 8.35 17.28
N LYS A 153 5.44 7.51 18.02
CA LYS A 153 6.67 7.91 18.72
C LYS A 153 6.50 9.14 19.61
N ASN A 154 5.42 9.16 20.41
CA ASN A 154 5.03 10.26 21.30
C ASN A 154 4.81 11.62 20.61
N LYS A 155 4.60 11.63 19.29
CA LYS A 155 4.22 12.82 18.52
C LYS A 155 2.81 12.63 17.97
N ASN A 156 2.05 13.72 17.93
CA ASN A 156 0.71 13.75 17.38
C ASN A 156 0.73 14.21 15.93
N TYR A 157 -0.11 13.58 15.12
CA TYR A 157 -0.25 13.81 13.68
C TYR A 157 -1.72 13.80 13.30
N PHE A 158 -2.01 14.32 12.11
CA PHE A 158 -3.31 14.20 11.47
C PHE A 158 -3.14 13.83 10.00
N SER A 159 -4.09 13.06 9.48
CA SER A 159 -4.10 12.63 8.08
C SER A 159 -5.51 12.38 7.59
N ILE A 160 -5.64 12.25 6.28
CA ILE A 160 -6.78 11.55 5.68
C ILE A 160 -6.63 10.08 6.05
N GLY A 161 -7.68 9.49 6.60
CA GLY A 161 -7.76 8.08 6.94
C GLY A 161 -8.80 7.37 6.11
N PHE A 162 -8.49 6.15 5.70
CA PHE A 162 -9.40 5.21 5.07
C PHE A 162 -9.37 3.90 5.85
N GLU A 163 -10.50 3.51 6.43
CA GLU A 163 -10.59 2.31 7.26
C GLU A 163 -10.55 1.05 6.39
N ASN A 164 -9.92 0.00 6.90
CA ASN A 164 -9.89 -1.32 6.27
C ASN A 164 -10.82 -2.31 6.97
N ASP A 165 -11.06 -3.46 6.36
CA ASP A 165 -12.04 -4.45 6.83
C ASP A 165 -11.69 -5.05 8.22
N SER A 166 -10.47 -4.86 8.69
CA SER A 166 -10.00 -5.32 10.01
C SER A 166 -9.92 -4.19 11.05
N GLY A 167 -10.42 -2.98 10.75
CA GLY A 167 -10.42 -1.83 11.67
C GLY A 167 -9.09 -1.09 11.79
N GLY A 168 -8.13 -1.39 10.92
CA GLY A 168 -6.95 -0.55 10.72
C GLY A 168 -7.19 0.55 9.70
N TRP A 169 -6.22 1.43 9.50
CA TRP A 169 -6.39 2.64 8.72
C TRP A 169 -5.24 2.85 7.76
N GLU A 170 -5.54 3.11 6.49
CA GLU A 170 -4.59 3.73 5.56
C GLU A 170 -4.57 5.24 5.81
N LEU A 171 -3.39 5.79 6.10
CA LEU A 171 -3.19 7.15 6.57
C LEU A 171 -2.35 7.94 5.57
N ARG A 172 -2.88 9.04 5.04
CA ARG A 172 -2.16 9.84 4.05
C ARG A 172 -2.33 11.34 4.26
N ASN A 173 -1.21 12.05 4.20
CA ASN A 173 -1.19 13.51 4.08
C ASN A 173 -0.17 13.92 3.01
N LYS A 174 0.08 15.22 2.88
CA LYS A 174 1.02 15.76 1.88
C LYS A 174 2.43 15.19 2.00
N TYR A 175 2.85 14.83 3.20
CA TYR A 175 4.24 14.50 3.52
C TYR A 175 4.48 13.00 3.68
N TYR A 176 3.50 12.29 4.24
CA TYR A 176 3.65 10.89 4.62
C TYR A 176 2.48 10.04 4.13
N LYS A 177 2.82 8.82 3.71
CA LYS A 177 1.91 7.69 3.58
C LYS A 177 2.24 6.71 4.70
N ASN A 178 1.24 6.30 5.45
CA ASN A 178 1.40 5.42 6.60
C ASN A 178 0.14 4.56 6.76
N CYS A 179 0.14 3.68 7.75
CA CYS A 179 -0.96 2.77 8.01
C CYS A 179 -0.98 2.37 9.49
N SER A 180 -2.15 2.34 10.12
CA SER A 180 -2.30 1.71 11.43
C SER A 180 -2.50 0.20 11.27
N SER A 181 -2.16 -0.55 12.32
CA SER A 181 -2.40 -1.99 12.35
C SER A 181 -3.81 -2.27 12.89
N PRO A 182 -4.47 -3.34 12.41
CA PRO A 182 -4.01 -4.31 11.42
C PRO A 182 -4.08 -3.79 9.98
N LYS A 183 -3.18 -4.23 9.10
CA LYS A 183 -3.31 -3.99 7.66
C LYS A 183 -4.29 -4.99 7.06
N ASP A 184 -5.14 -4.51 6.17
CA ASP A 184 -6.06 -5.34 5.41
C ASP A 184 -6.52 -4.62 4.13
N ILE A 185 -7.25 -5.33 3.26
CA ILE A 185 -8.04 -4.75 2.17
C ILE A 185 -9.21 -3.93 2.72
N THR A 186 -9.79 -3.09 1.86
CA THR A 186 -11.09 -2.47 2.13
C THR A 186 -12.09 -2.90 1.07
N HIS A 187 -13.19 -3.52 1.47
CA HIS A 187 -14.27 -3.95 0.57
C HIS A 187 -15.56 -3.16 0.83
N ILE A 188 -15.91 -2.29 -0.10
CA ILE A 188 -17.14 -1.50 -0.07
C ILE A 188 -18.20 -2.21 -0.91
N LYS A 189 -19.25 -2.69 -0.25
CA LYS A 189 -20.38 -3.40 -0.88
C LYS A 189 -21.57 -2.45 -1.05
N ASN A 190 -21.83 -2.05 -2.29
CA ASN A 190 -23.02 -1.29 -2.69
C ASN A 190 -24.15 -2.19 -3.21
N GLY A 191 -23.91 -3.51 -3.29
CA GLY A 191 -24.89 -4.49 -3.76
C GLY A 191 -24.87 -4.69 -5.27
N ASN A 192 -23.78 -4.29 -5.92
CA ASN A 192 -23.63 -4.38 -7.37
C ASN A 192 -22.93 -5.68 -7.80
N GLY A 193 -23.29 -6.20 -8.97
CA GLY A 193 -22.64 -7.38 -9.57
C GLY A 193 -21.30 -7.07 -10.24
N LYS A 194 -20.89 -5.79 -10.29
CA LYS A 194 -19.63 -5.33 -10.88
C LYS A 194 -18.69 -4.84 -9.78
N LEU A 195 -17.39 -5.10 -9.93
CA LEU A 195 -16.35 -4.70 -8.98
C LEU A 195 -15.31 -3.82 -9.64
N ILE A 196 -14.91 -2.75 -8.99
CA ILE A 196 -13.68 -2.01 -9.31
C ILE A 196 -12.62 -2.37 -8.28
N VAL A 197 -11.42 -2.75 -8.75
CA VAL A 197 -10.26 -3.03 -7.89
C VAL A 197 -9.20 -1.97 -8.08
N THR A 198 -8.75 -1.33 -7.00
CA THR A 198 -7.67 -0.34 -7.02
C THR A 198 -6.53 -0.71 -6.09
N GLU A 199 -5.30 -0.25 -6.36
CA GLU A 199 -4.15 -0.51 -5.48
C GLU A 199 -4.25 0.29 -4.17
N GLY A 200 -4.65 1.56 -4.26
CA GLY A 200 -4.84 2.42 -3.10
C GLY A 200 -6.11 3.25 -3.15
N VAL A 201 -6.44 3.87 -2.00
CA VAL A 201 -7.65 4.69 -1.85
C VAL A 201 -7.63 5.94 -2.73
N PHE A 202 -6.47 6.52 -3.02
CA PHE A 202 -6.41 7.73 -3.85
C PHE A 202 -6.79 7.45 -5.30
N ASP A 203 -6.57 6.24 -5.80
CA ASP A 203 -6.97 5.83 -7.15
C ASP A 203 -8.48 5.66 -7.20
N LEU A 204 -9.07 5.01 -6.19
CA LEU A 204 -10.52 4.93 -6.02
C LEU A 204 -11.16 6.32 -5.99
N LEU A 205 -10.66 7.21 -5.14
CA LEU A 205 -11.17 8.58 -5.05
C LEU A 205 -11.01 9.36 -6.36
N SER A 206 -9.96 9.06 -7.14
CA SER A 206 -9.75 9.70 -8.45
C SER A 206 -10.78 9.24 -9.46
N LEU A 207 -11.07 7.94 -9.51
CA LEU A 207 -12.13 7.39 -10.37
C LEU A 207 -13.49 8.00 -10.03
N LEU A 208 -13.84 8.06 -8.75
CA LEU A 208 -15.11 8.62 -8.30
C LEU A 208 -15.20 10.14 -8.49
N SER A 209 -14.06 10.84 -8.45
CA SER A 209 -14.01 12.28 -8.79
C SER A 209 -14.15 12.53 -10.29
N TYR A 210 -13.69 11.58 -11.12
CA TYR A 210 -13.78 11.66 -12.57
C TYR A 210 -15.16 11.25 -13.10
N ASN A 211 -15.77 10.23 -12.51
CA ASN A 211 -17.08 9.71 -12.88
C ASN A 211 -17.86 9.23 -11.65
N GLU A 212 -18.78 10.07 -11.17
CA GLU A 212 -19.60 9.78 -9.99
C GLU A 212 -20.60 8.63 -10.20
N ILE A 213 -20.95 8.30 -11.44
CA ILE A 213 -21.88 7.20 -11.77
C ILE A 213 -21.32 5.86 -11.32
N LEU A 214 -19.99 5.72 -11.23
CA LEU A 214 -19.34 4.50 -10.78
C LEU A 214 -19.80 4.09 -9.37
N GLU A 215 -20.09 5.04 -8.47
CA GLU A 215 -20.58 4.76 -7.11
C GLU A 215 -21.91 3.98 -7.13
N ALA A 216 -22.79 4.26 -8.10
CA ALA A 216 -24.08 3.60 -8.22
C ALA A 216 -24.01 2.24 -8.91
N GLU A 217 -23.02 2.00 -9.77
CA GLU A 217 -22.93 0.81 -10.62
C GLU A 217 -21.96 -0.27 -10.12
N TYR A 218 -21.05 0.07 -9.20
CA TYR A 218 -19.97 -0.82 -8.78
C TYR A 218 -19.90 -0.98 -7.26
N ASP A 219 -19.42 -2.14 -6.84
CA ASP A 219 -18.75 -2.34 -5.56
C ASP A 219 -17.26 -1.99 -5.73
N PHE A 220 -16.56 -1.76 -4.62
CA PHE A 220 -15.14 -1.37 -4.65
C PHE A 220 -14.28 -2.23 -3.76
N LEU A 221 -13.13 -2.65 -4.27
CA LEU A 221 -12.09 -3.33 -3.51
C LEU A 221 -10.79 -2.55 -3.60
N VAL A 222 -10.34 -2.01 -2.47
CA VAL A 222 -9.04 -1.36 -2.37
C VAL A 222 -8.06 -2.35 -1.77
N LEU A 223 -7.00 -2.67 -2.51
CA LEU A 223 -6.01 -3.66 -2.05
C LEU A 223 -5.24 -3.17 -0.82
N ASN A 224 -4.93 -1.88 -0.73
CA ASN A 224 -4.05 -1.23 0.26
C ASN A 224 -2.58 -1.73 0.22
N SER A 225 -2.36 -2.97 -0.25
CA SER A 225 -1.07 -3.55 -0.55
C SER A 225 -1.24 -4.76 -1.47
N THR A 226 -0.29 -4.94 -2.40
CA THR A 226 -0.18 -6.13 -3.25
C THR A 226 0.09 -7.43 -2.46
N ALA A 227 0.43 -7.34 -1.16
CA ALA A 227 0.47 -8.49 -0.27
C ALA A 227 -0.90 -9.19 -0.11
N PHE A 228 -2.01 -8.48 -0.34
CA PHE A 228 -3.36 -9.00 -0.14
C PHE A 228 -4.02 -9.59 -1.39
N VAL A 229 -3.25 -9.80 -2.46
CA VAL A 229 -3.76 -10.34 -3.73
C VAL A 229 -4.47 -11.67 -3.55
N SER A 230 -3.97 -12.56 -2.69
CA SER A 230 -4.64 -13.84 -2.44
C SER A 230 -6.03 -13.67 -1.81
N LYS A 231 -6.19 -12.70 -0.91
CA LYS A 231 -7.50 -12.37 -0.31
C LYS A 231 -8.42 -11.73 -1.35
N ALA A 232 -7.90 -10.85 -2.20
CA ALA A 232 -8.65 -10.24 -3.28
C ALA A 232 -9.20 -11.28 -4.27
N ILE A 233 -8.40 -12.29 -4.64
CA ILE A 233 -8.83 -13.38 -5.54
C ILE A 233 -10.06 -14.11 -4.99
N GLU A 234 -10.14 -14.34 -3.68
CA GLU A 234 -11.31 -14.99 -3.08
C GLU A 234 -12.57 -14.12 -3.19
N ILE A 235 -12.45 -12.81 -2.91
CA ILE A 235 -13.56 -11.85 -3.02
C ILE A 235 -14.06 -11.73 -4.46
N MET A 236 -13.14 -11.74 -5.41
CA MET A 236 -13.42 -11.55 -6.84
C MET A 236 -14.30 -12.65 -7.46
N LYS A 237 -14.39 -13.84 -6.84
CA LYS A 237 -15.18 -14.96 -7.37
C LYS A 237 -16.67 -14.66 -7.45
N ASP A 238 -17.17 -13.74 -6.62
CA ASP A 238 -18.59 -13.42 -6.51
C ASP A 238 -19.06 -12.36 -7.51
N TYR A 239 -18.16 -11.84 -8.36
CA TYR A 239 -18.44 -10.73 -9.26
C TYR A 239 -18.47 -11.13 -10.75
N LEU A 240 -19.45 -10.59 -11.48
CA LEU A 240 -19.69 -10.87 -12.90
C LEU A 240 -18.76 -10.09 -13.83
N GLN A 241 -18.31 -8.92 -13.39
CA GLN A 241 -17.37 -8.06 -14.10
C GLN A 241 -16.43 -7.41 -13.11
N ILE A 242 -15.14 -7.40 -13.41
CA ILE A 242 -14.12 -6.87 -12.52
C ILE A 242 -13.19 -5.95 -13.31
N ASP A 243 -13.24 -4.66 -13.01
CA ASP A 243 -12.42 -3.65 -13.65
C ASP A 243 -11.19 -3.38 -12.78
N LEU A 244 -9.99 -3.68 -13.29
CA LEU A 244 -8.73 -3.55 -12.58
C LEU A 244 -8.07 -2.20 -12.92
N TYR A 245 -7.89 -1.35 -11.91
CA TYR A 245 -7.19 -0.07 -11.98
C TYR A 245 -5.97 -0.11 -11.04
N LEU A 246 -4.94 -0.88 -11.42
CA LEU A 246 -3.71 -1.06 -10.65
C LEU A 246 -2.54 -0.26 -11.21
N ASP A 247 -1.50 -0.03 -10.42
CA ASP A 247 -0.38 0.82 -10.83
C ASP A 247 0.29 0.30 -12.12
N ASN A 248 0.65 1.24 -13.00
CA ASN A 248 1.44 1.01 -14.22
C ASN A 248 2.95 0.88 -13.91
N ASP A 249 3.30 0.45 -12.70
CA ASP A 249 4.67 0.08 -12.35
C ASP A 249 4.90 -1.44 -12.48
N PRO A 250 6.14 -1.94 -12.37
CA PRO A 250 6.39 -3.38 -12.51
C PRO A 250 5.64 -4.27 -11.51
N ASN A 251 5.33 -3.76 -10.32
CA ASN A 251 4.64 -4.52 -9.29
C ASN A 251 3.12 -4.56 -9.53
N GLY A 252 2.54 -3.41 -9.89
CA GLY A 252 1.13 -3.32 -10.27
C GLY A 252 0.82 -4.17 -11.51
N ARG A 253 1.66 -4.12 -12.57
CA ARG A 253 1.51 -5.00 -13.74
C ARG A 253 1.55 -6.49 -13.42
N ARG A 254 2.47 -6.93 -12.57
CA ARG A 254 2.51 -8.34 -12.11
C ARG A 254 1.25 -8.70 -11.34
N THR A 255 0.76 -7.77 -10.51
CA THR A 255 -0.48 -7.95 -9.76
C THR A 255 -1.68 -8.10 -10.69
N THR A 256 -1.81 -7.23 -11.70
CA THR A 256 -2.84 -7.32 -12.74
C THR A 256 -2.80 -8.69 -13.43
N GLN A 257 -1.64 -9.12 -13.91
CA GLN A 257 -1.47 -10.42 -14.55
C GLN A 257 -1.90 -11.57 -13.63
N LYS A 258 -1.52 -11.51 -12.35
CA LYS A 258 -1.90 -12.53 -11.36
C LYS A 258 -3.42 -12.57 -11.14
N LEU A 259 -4.08 -11.43 -11.03
CA LEU A 259 -5.55 -11.36 -10.87
C LEU A 259 -6.28 -11.86 -12.12
N MET A 260 -5.85 -11.44 -13.31
CA MET A 260 -6.43 -11.90 -14.59
C MET A 260 -6.23 -13.40 -14.82
N GLY A 261 -5.12 -13.98 -14.33
CA GLY A 261 -4.89 -15.42 -14.40
C GLY A 261 -5.87 -16.26 -13.56
N HIS A 262 -6.56 -15.66 -12.58
CA HIS A 262 -7.51 -16.36 -11.68
C HIS A 262 -8.98 -16.10 -12.02
N SER A 263 -9.29 -15.11 -12.85
CA SER A 263 -10.67 -14.81 -13.23
C SER A 263 -10.74 -14.27 -14.66
N ILE A 264 -11.61 -14.89 -15.47
CA ILE A 264 -11.91 -14.46 -16.84
C ILE A 264 -12.77 -13.18 -16.89
N ASN A 265 -13.36 -12.78 -15.76
CA ASN A 265 -14.22 -11.60 -15.66
C ASN A 265 -13.41 -10.30 -15.46
N CYS A 266 -12.08 -10.40 -15.40
CA CYS A 266 -11.17 -9.28 -15.21
C CYS A 266 -10.91 -8.51 -16.51
N LEU A 267 -11.05 -7.19 -16.43
CA LEU A 267 -10.68 -6.25 -17.48
C LEU A 267 -9.58 -5.34 -16.96
N ASP A 268 -8.42 -5.34 -17.63
CA ASP A 268 -7.36 -4.39 -17.34
C ASP A 268 -7.73 -3.01 -17.90
N ARG A 269 -7.82 -2.02 -17.01
CA ARG A 269 -8.13 -0.62 -17.35
C ARG A 269 -6.88 0.27 -17.38
N SER A 270 -5.69 -0.30 -17.26
CA SER A 270 -4.41 0.41 -17.26
C SER A 270 -4.16 1.32 -18.47
N MET A 271 -4.74 0.97 -19.62
CA MET A 271 -4.70 1.77 -20.84
C MET A 271 -5.34 3.17 -20.69
N LEU A 272 -6.29 3.35 -19.77
CA LEU A 272 -6.94 4.65 -19.53
C LEU A 272 -5.91 5.72 -19.09
N TYR A 273 -4.91 5.30 -18.32
CA TYR A 273 -3.85 6.14 -17.76
C TYR A 273 -2.47 5.72 -18.28
N GLU A 274 -2.41 5.31 -19.55
CA GLU A 274 -1.15 5.03 -20.24
C GLU A 274 -0.21 6.24 -20.14
N GLY A 275 1.06 5.98 -19.82
CA GLY A 275 2.07 7.03 -19.60
C GLY A 275 2.08 7.64 -18.19
N PHE A 276 1.15 7.26 -17.31
CA PHE A 276 1.11 7.67 -15.91
C PHE A 276 1.28 6.47 -14.98
N LYS A 277 1.82 6.68 -13.78
CA LYS A 277 2.02 5.59 -12.83
C LYS A 277 0.69 5.06 -12.29
N ASP A 278 -0.21 5.95 -11.91
CA ASP A 278 -1.48 5.60 -11.27
C ASP A 278 -2.62 6.48 -11.80
N VAL A 279 -3.86 6.15 -11.43
CA VAL A 279 -5.06 6.90 -11.88
C VAL A 279 -5.01 8.33 -11.36
N ASN A 280 -4.49 8.55 -10.16
CA ASN A 280 -4.45 9.90 -9.60
C ASN A 280 -3.46 10.81 -10.32
N GLU A 281 -2.29 10.32 -10.72
CA GLU A 281 -1.32 11.06 -11.54
C GLU A 281 -1.93 11.47 -12.88
N TRP A 282 -2.65 10.56 -13.53
CA TRP A 282 -3.38 10.84 -14.77
C TRP A 282 -4.47 11.90 -14.58
N LEU A 283 -5.27 11.80 -13.51
CA LEU A 283 -6.30 12.78 -13.20
C LEU A 283 -5.71 14.19 -13.00
N ILE A 284 -4.62 14.28 -12.22
CA ILE A 284 -3.91 15.55 -11.98
C ILE A 284 -3.43 16.15 -13.30
N PHE A 285 -2.84 15.33 -14.18
CA PHE A 285 -2.33 15.80 -15.47
C PHE A 285 -3.46 16.35 -16.35
N ASN A 286 -4.54 15.59 -16.51
CA ASN A 286 -5.67 16.01 -17.36
C ASN A 286 -6.35 17.27 -16.84
N ALA A 287 -6.56 17.36 -15.53
CA ALA A 287 -7.16 18.55 -14.93
C ALA A 287 -6.29 19.80 -15.12
N ARG A 288 -4.96 19.68 -15.03
CA ARG A 288 -4.03 20.78 -15.34
C ARG A 288 -4.06 21.18 -16.81
N LYS A 289 -4.16 20.20 -17.72
CA LYS A 289 -4.23 20.47 -19.16
C LYS A 289 -5.53 21.18 -19.54
N GLY A 290 -6.66 20.78 -18.95
CA GLY A 290 -7.95 21.45 -19.12
C GLY A 290 -7.94 22.90 -18.64
N LEU A 291 -7.43 23.16 -17.43
CA LEU A 291 -7.26 24.51 -16.90
C LEU A 291 -6.29 25.37 -17.74
N GLY A 292 -5.24 24.76 -18.29
CA GLY A 292 -4.29 25.45 -19.16
C GLY A 292 -4.86 25.81 -20.54
N GLN A 293 -5.88 25.09 -21.01
CA GLN A 293 -6.63 25.42 -22.23
C GLN A 293 -7.65 26.53 -21.95
N GLU A 294 -8.42 26.43 -20.87
CA GLU A 294 -9.37 27.49 -20.46
C GLU A 294 -8.67 28.83 -20.18
N ALA A 295 -7.50 28.83 -19.52
CA ALA A 295 -6.74 30.05 -19.27
C ALA A 295 -6.17 30.69 -20.55
N ARG A 296 -5.85 29.87 -21.57
CA ARG A 296 -5.44 30.37 -22.91
C ARG A 296 -6.63 30.96 -23.65
N ASP A 297 -7.80 30.35 -23.57
CA ASP A 297 -9.02 30.85 -24.21
C ASP A 297 -9.52 32.15 -23.58
N VAL A 298 -9.41 32.30 -22.25
CA VAL A 298 -9.72 33.56 -21.54
C VAL A 298 -8.75 34.68 -21.93
N SER A 299 -7.47 34.37 -22.15
CA SER A 299 -6.47 35.35 -22.60
C SER A 299 -6.63 35.82 -24.05
N LEU A 300 -7.46 35.11 -24.84
CA LEU A 300 -7.77 35.43 -26.24
C LEU A 300 -9.11 36.18 -26.40
N LEU A 301 -9.84 36.43 -25.32
CA LEU A 301 -11.05 37.26 -25.36
C LEU A 301 -10.64 38.73 -25.63
N PRO A 302 -11.22 39.40 -26.64
CA PRO A 302 -10.90 40.80 -26.91
C PRO A 302 -11.29 41.65 -25.70
N GLN A 303 -10.30 42.35 -25.13
CA GLN A 303 -10.53 43.33 -24.08
C GLN A 303 -11.49 44.41 -24.63
N ARG A 304 -12.75 44.39 -24.19
CA ARG A 304 -13.68 45.49 -24.45
C ARG A 304 -13.12 46.73 -23.77
N GLN A 305 -12.56 47.63 -24.56
CA GLN A 305 -12.31 49.01 -24.13
C GLN A 305 -13.66 49.64 -23.79
N THR A 306 -13.96 49.78 -22.51
CA THR A 306 -15.07 50.62 -22.04
C THR A 306 -14.69 52.07 -22.29
N LEU A 307 -15.24 52.67 -23.36
CA LEU A 307 -15.30 54.12 -23.53
C LEU A 307 -16.17 54.71 -22.43
N PHE A 308 -15.54 55.27 -21.41
CA PHE A 308 -16.20 56.15 -20.44
C PHE A 308 -16.27 57.56 -21.04
N THR A 309 -17.45 57.96 -21.49
CA THR A 309 -17.80 59.38 -21.67
C THR A 309 -18.20 59.97 -20.30
N PRO A 310 -17.59 61.07 -19.84
CA PRO A 310 -17.99 61.70 -18.60
C PRO A 310 -19.25 62.56 -18.84
N VAL A 311 -20.31 62.25 -18.10
CA VAL A 311 -21.49 63.10 -17.96
C VAL A 311 -21.19 64.11 -16.86
N GLY A 312 -21.16 65.41 -17.20
CA GLY A 312 -21.03 66.50 -16.24
C GLY A 312 -22.32 66.74 -15.46
N PRO A 313 -22.24 67.24 -14.21
CA PRO A 313 -23.41 67.41 -13.36
C PRO A 313 -24.23 68.66 -13.72
N LEU A 314 -25.55 68.52 -13.60
CA LEU A 314 -26.51 69.61 -13.45
C LEU A 314 -26.58 69.99 -11.96
N ASP A 315 -26.11 71.19 -11.65
CA ASP A 315 -26.63 72.20 -10.70
C ASP A 315 -25.49 73.13 -10.24
#